data_AF-A0A2N7DRU5-F1
#
_entry.id   AF-A0A2N7DRU5-F1
#
_cell.length_a   1.000
_cell.length_b   1.000
_cell.length_c   1.000
_cell.angle_alpha   90.00
_cell.angle_beta   90.00
_cell.angle_gamma   90.00
#
_symmetry.space_group_name_H-M   'P 1'
#
loop_
_entity.id
_entity.type
_entity.pdbx_description
1 polymer ?
#
loop_
_entity_poly.entity_id
_entity_poly.type
_entity_poly.pdbx_seq_one_letter_code
_entity_poly.pdbx_strand_id
1 'polypeptide(L)'
;MTVRIVVNIVRLESLMKKVMLVVGIIGVIVMYGGFLYFFFSGVPTAALPWFLLICPWVCIYFGLTKTQQIASLSWLKNKFTFTNK
;
A
#
# COMPACT_ATOMS: atom_id res chain seq x y z
N MET A 1 2.70 27.35 -25.28
CA MET A 1 3.74 26.78 -24.41
C MET A 1 3.16 26.15 -23.14
N THR A 2 2.22 26.82 -22.46
CA THR A 2 1.58 26.40 -21.20
C THR A 2 0.83 25.05 -21.25
N VAL A 3 0.12 24.74 -22.35
CA VAL A 3 -0.66 23.48 -22.47
C VAL A 3 0.22 22.23 -22.45
N ARG A 4 1.42 22.29 -23.07
CA ARG A 4 2.36 21.16 -23.06
C ARG A 4 2.95 20.90 -21.67
N ILE A 5 3.09 21.93 -20.84
CA ILE A 5 3.61 21.80 -19.47
C ILE A 5 2.58 21.12 -18.58
N VAL A 6 1.31 21.52 -18.68
CA VAL A 6 0.21 20.91 -17.91
C VAL A 6 0.04 19.43 -18.24
N VAL A 7 0.10 19.06 -19.53
CA VAL A 7 -0.01 17.64 -19.95
C VAL A 7 1.14 16.80 -19.39
N ASN A 8 2.37 17.34 -19.37
CA ASN A 8 3.52 16.63 -18.80
C ASN A 8 3.40 16.46 -17.27
N ILE A 9 2.94 17.48 -16.54
CA ILE A 9 2.70 17.41 -15.08
C ILE A 9 1.63 16.35 -14.74
N VAL A 10 0.52 16.33 -15.48
CA VAL A 10 -0.56 15.34 -15.24
C VAL A 10 -0.08 13.91 -15.52
N ARG A 11 0.76 13.73 -16.55
CA ARG A 11 1.36 12.43 -16.87
C ARG A 11 2.36 11.98 -15.81
N LEU A 12 3.16 12.90 -15.28
CA LEU A 12 4.13 12.64 -14.21
C LEU A 12 3.44 12.24 -12.91
N GLU A 13 2.36 12.94 -12.53
CA GLU A 13 1.56 12.61 -11.35
C GLU A 13 0.98 11.19 -11.44
N SER A 14 0.48 10.81 -12.61
CA SER A 14 -0.07 9.47 -12.85
C SER A 14 1.02 8.39 -12.80
N LEU A 15 2.22 8.67 -13.32
CA LEU A 15 3.36 7.77 -13.22
C LEU A 15 3.86 7.62 -11.78
N MET A 16 3.99 8.72 -11.03
CA MET A 16 4.43 8.68 -9.63
C MET A 16 3.48 7.88 -8.74
N LYS A 17 2.16 8.03 -8.93
CA LYS A 17 1.15 7.19 -8.25
C LYS A 17 1.34 5.71 -8.55
N LYS A 18 1.59 5.37 -9.82
CA LYS A 18 1.83 3.98 -10.24
C LYS A 18 3.10 3.39 -9.63
N VAL A 19 4.18 4.18 -9.55
CA VAL A 19 5.45 3.78 -8.91
C VAL A 19 5.26 3.57 -7.40
N MET A 20 4.54 4.47 -6.71
CA MET A 20 4.25 4.35 -5.28
C MET A 20 3.39 3.11 -4.97
N LEU A 21 2.47 2.75 -5.87
CA LEU A 21 1.67 1.53 -5.74
C LEU A 21 2.54 0.28 -5.91
N VAL A 22 3.41 0.24 -6.93
CA VAL A 22 4.34 -0.87 -7.18
C VAL A 22 5.32 -1.04 -6.03
N VAL A 23 5.92 0.05 -5.53
CA VAL A 23 6.88 -0.01 -4.42
C VAL A 23 6.22 -0.50 -3.14
N GLY A 24 4.96 -0.13 -2.92
CA GLY A 24 4.15 -0.60 -1.80
C GLY A 24 3.89 -2.11 -1.88
N ILE A 25 3.47 -2.63 -3.04
CA ILE A 25 3.23 -4.07 -3.26
C ILE A 25 4.52 -4.87 -3.07
N ILE A 26 5.63 -4.42 -3.67
CA ILE A 26 6.94 -5.05 -3.50
C ILE A 26 7.35 -5.03 -2.02
N GLY A 27 7.13 -3.90 -1.33
CA GLY A 27 7.39 -3.77 0.11
C GLY A 27 6.62 -4.78 0.95
N VAL A 28 5.34 -5.02 0.65
CA VAL A 28 4.53 -6.07 1.30
C VAL A 28 5.12 -7.46 1.02
N ILE A 29 5.43 -7.78 -0.24
CA ILE A 29 5.98 -9.09 -0.61
C ILE A 29 7.31 -9.36 0.11
N VAL A 30 8.20 -8.37 0.18
CA VAL A 30 9.50 -8.50 0.85
C VAL A 30 9.32 -8.61 2.37
N MET A 31 8.45 -7.81 2.98
CA MET A 31 8.15 -7.88 4.42
C MET A 31 7.56 -9.24 4.82
N TYR A 32 6.52 -9.69 4.13
CA TYR A 32 5.87 -10.98 4.42
C TYR A 32 6.76 -12.17 4.05
N GLY A 33 7.51 -12.07 2.96
CA GLY A 33 8.50 -13.09 2.57
C GLY A 33 9.63 -13.22 3.59
N GLY A 34 10.16 -12.09 4.08
CA GLY A 34 11.14 -12.06 5.16
C GLY A 34 10.59 -12.64 6.46
N PHE A 35 9.33 -12.34 6.79
CA PHE A 35 8.66 -12.90 7.98
C PHE A 35 8.49 -14.43 7.87
N LEU A 36 8.07 -14.93 6.70
CA LEU A 36 7.97 -16.37 6.42
C LEU A 36 9.32 -17.08 6.57
N TYR A 37 10.39 -16.47 6.04
CA TYR A 37 11.74 -17.01 6.18
C TYR A 37 12.19 -17.07 7.65
N PHE A 38 11.89 -16.03 8.42
CA PHE A 38 12.20 -15.97 9.86
C PHE A 38 11.39 -16.97 10.68
N PHE A 39 10.12 -17.18 10.31
CA PHE A 39 9.24 -18.18 10.91
C PHE A 39 9.77 -19.61 10.73
N PHE A 40 10.26 -19.95 9.54
CA PHE A 40 10.92 -21.24 9.28
C PHE A 40 12.27 -21.39 10.00
N SER A 41 12.96 -20.28 10.28
CA SER A 41 14.27 -20.30 10.96
C SER A 41 14.16 -20.43 12.49
N GLY A 42 12.95 -20.44 13.06
CA GLY A 42 12.71 -20.66 14.49
C GLY A 42 13.19 -19.53 15.41
N VAL A 43 13.56 -18.38 14.84
CA VAL A 43 14.08 -17.23 15.59
C VAL A 43 12.88 -16.47 16.19
N PRO A 44 12.90 -16.08 17.47
CA PRO A 44 11.76 -15.43 18.12
C PRO A 44 11.40 -14.12 17.42
N THR A 45 10.28 -14.13 16.68
CA THR A 45 9.73 -12.99 15.92
C THR A 45 9.09 -11.92 16.81
N ALA A 46 9.10 -12.08 18.13
CA ALA A 46 8.52 -11.14 19.09
C ALA A 46 9.15 -9.73 19.04
N ALA A 47 10.36 -9.60 18.46
CA ALA A 47 11.08 -8.35 18.33
C ALA A 47 10.80 -7.59 17.01
N LEU A 48 10.06 -8.16 16.05
CA LEU A 48 9.71 -7.45 14.83
C LEU A 48 8.52 -6.53 15.11
N PRO A 49 8.72 -5.19 15.14
CA PRO A 49 7.64 -4.28 15.46
C PRO A 49 6.58 -4.41 14.36
N TRP A 50 5.36 -4.78 14.76
CA TRP A 50 4.18 -4.83 13.89
C TRP A 50 3.97 -3.55 13.07
N PHE A 51 4.54 -2.43 13.52
CA PHE A 51 4.60 -1.16 12.79
C PHE A 51 5.23 -1.29 11.40
N LEU A 52 6.25 -2.14 11.24
CA LEU A 52 6.90 -2.41 9.96
C LEU A 52 5.97 -3.09 8.95
N LEU A 53 4.95 -3.84 9.40
CA LEU A 53 3.93 -4.42 8.52
C LEU A 53 2.87 -3.38 8.08
N ILE A 54 2.56 -2.39 8.93
CA ILE A 54 1.58 -1.34 8.60
C ILE A 54 2.15 -0.31 7.61
N CYS A 55 3.45 0.03 7.71
CA CYS A 55 4.12 1.02 6.86
C CYS A 55 3.93 0.79 5.34
N PRO A 56 4.19 -0.40 4.78
CA PRO A 56 3.99 -0.65 3.36
C PRO A 56 2.51 -0.59 2.96
N TRP A 57 1.59 -0.94 3.86
CA TRP A 57 0.15 -0.84 3.63
C TRP A 57 -0.33 0.61 3.52
N VAL A 58 0.19 1.48 4.40
CA VAL A 58 -0.03 2.93 4.34
C VAL A 58 0.58 3.50 3.06
N CYS A 59 1.77 3.03 2.67
CA CYS A 59 2.42 3.43 1.42
C CYS A 59 1.60 3.07 0.17
N ILE A 60 1.05 1.84 0.11
CA ILE A 60 0.11 1.43 -0.94
C ILE A 60 -1.12 2.35 -0.94
N TYR A 61 -1.74 2.57 0.22
CA TYR A 61 -2.95 3.38 0.33
C TYR A 61 -2.74 4.80 -0.20
N PHE A 62 -1.63 5.46 0.14
CA PHE A 62 -1.31 6.79 -0.38
C PHE A 62 -0.90 6.81 -1.87
N GLY A 63 -0.40 5.70 -2.42
CA GLY A 63 -0.12 5.53 -3.85
C GLY A 63 -1.36 5.34 -4.72
N LEU A 64 -2.49 4.92 -4.13
CA LEU A 64 -3.75 4.73 -4.86
C LEU A 64 -4.38 6.08 -5.28
N THR A 65 -5.10 6.08 -6.41
CA THR A 65 -5.91 7.23 -6.82
C THR A 65 -7.06 7.47 -5.82
N LYS A 66 -7.51 8.72 -5.66
CA LYS A 66 -8.59 9.06 -4.71
C LYS A 66 -9.84 8.20 -4.87
N THR A 67 -10.22 7.88 -6.11
CA THR A 67 -11.36 6.99 -6.40
C THR A 67 -11.15 5.58 -5.87
N GLN A 68 -9.92 5.04 -6.00
CA GLN A 68 -9.56 3.72 -5.50
C GLN A 68 -9.41 3.70 -3.96
N GLN A 69 -8.92 4.79 -3.35
CA GLN A 69 -8.91 4.97 -1.90
C GLN A 69 -10.34 4.95 -1.35
N ILE A 70 -11.25 5.72 -1.96
CA ILE A 70 -12.66 5.78 -1.56
C ILE A 70 -13.34 4.42 -1.75
N ALA A 71 -13.07 3.72 -2.86
CA ALA A 71 -13.59 2.37 -3.09
C ALA A 71 -13.07 1.37 -2.05
N SER A 72 -11.79 1.44 -1.69
CA SER A 72 -11.18 0.59 -0.65
C SER A 72 -11.76 0.89 0.73
N LEU A 73 -11.97 2.18 1.04
CA LEU A 73 -12.58 2.62 2.29
C LEU A 73 -14.06 2.24 2.37
N SER A 74 -14.78 2.30 1.24
CA SER A 74 -16.17 1.84 1.11
C SER A 74 -16.26 0.33 1.28
N TRP A 75 -15.36 -0.44 0.67
CA TRP A 75 -15.24 -1.88 0.86
C TRP A 75 -14.92 -2.24 2.32
N LEU A 76 -14.01 -1.50 2.96
CA LEU A 76 -13.63 -1.69 4.36
C LEU A 76 -14.80 -1.36 5.29
N LYS A 77 -15.50 -0.24 5.08
CA LYS A 77 -16.72 0.11 5.82
C LYS A 77 -17.79 -0.97 5.68
N ASN A 78 -18.08 -1.43 4.47
CA ASN A 78 -19.05 -2.51 4.25
C ASN A 78 -18.64 -3.81 4.95
N LYS A 79 -17.35 -4.14 4.94
CA LYS A 79 -16.84 -5.35 5.58
C LYS A 79 -16.87 -5.28 7.11
N PHE A 80 -16.63 -4.10 7.70
CA PHE A 80 -16.77 -3.87 9.15
C PHE A 80 -18.22 -3.69 9.61
N THR A 81 -19.11 -3.16 8.76
CA THR A 81 -20.57 -3.15 9.03
C THR A 81 -21.15 -4.57 9.05
N PHE A 82 -20.60 -5.50 8.28
CA PHE A 82 -21.05 -6.90 8.27
C PHE A 82 -20.59 -7.72 9.48
N THR A 83 -19.69 -7.20 10.33
CA THR A 83 -19.25 -7.88 11.57
C THR A 83 -20.02 -7.45 12.82
N ASN A 84 -21.17 -6.79 12.66
CA ASN A 84 -22.14 -6.52 13.73
C ASN A 84 -23.43 -7.35 13.48
N LYS A 85 -23.32 -8.68 13.51
CA LYS A 85 -24.49 -9.55 13.61
C LYS A 85 -24.19 -10.77 14.48
#